data_AF-A0A6P2AMG4-F1
#
_entry.id   AF-A0A6P2AMG4-F1
#
_cell.length_a   1.000
_cell.length_b   1.000
_cell.length_c   1.000
_cell.angle_alpha   90.00
_cell.angle_beta   90.00
_cell.angle_gamma   90.00
#
_symmetry.space_group_name_H-M   'P 1'
#
loop_
_entity.id
_entity.type
_entity.pdbx_description
1 polymer ?
#
loop_
_entity_poly.entity_id
_entity_poly.type
_entity_poly.pdbx_seq_one_letter_code
_entity_poly.pdbx_strand_id
1 'polypeptide(L)'
;MMLPALKLAAVLVPPAITVPITIVIALALMWYWMRLGRPEVPNTRRTIRRFTILIALITLPIVLNALSIINPQTSPRQFMIAWTVVVLLMIVLMLIAIVDMMNNFRIHHRQLEGDLRNAAEDFAEAVRRRQQEHQEKGAGEESDEENAENPTENDEEPTQRKDRST
;
A
#
# COMPACT_ATOMS: atom_id res chain seq x y z
N MET A 1 -10.07 59.15 13.67
CA MET A 1 -9.96 57.85 12.98
C MET A 1 -10.19 56.74 14.00
N MET A 2 -11.45 56.37 14.21
CA MET A 2 -11.79 55.25 15.08
C MET A 2 -11.58 53.94 14.31
N LEU A 3 -10.86 53.01 14.93
CA LEU A 3 -10.56 51.70 14.40
C LEU A 3 -11.86 50.94 14.06
N PRO A 4 -12.04 50.40 12.85
CA PRO A 4 -13.15 49.50 12.49
C PRO A 4 -13.12 48.13 13.21
N ALA A 5 -12.40 48.03 14.33
CA ALA A 5 -12.16 46.81 15.08
C ALA A 5 -13.42 46.22 15.73
N LEU A 6 -14.47 47.02 15.98
CA LEU A 6 -15.66 46.53 16.68
C LEU A 6 -16.61 45.66 15.83
N LYS A 7 -16.41 45.56 14.50
CA LYS A 7 -17.18 44.62 13.65
C LYS A 7 -16.53 43.24 13.53
N LEU A 8 -15.37 43.01 14.14
CA LEU A 8 -14.69 41.70 14.15
C LEU A 8 -15.32 40.69 15.12
N ALA A 9 -16.14 41.14 16.08
CA ALA A 9 -16.70 40.29 17.13
C ALA A 9 -17.83 39.35 16.64
N ALA A 10 -18.22 39.44 15.37
CA ALA A 10 -19.40 38.72 14.85
C ALA A 10 -19.05 37.63 13.84
N VAL A 11 -17.77 37.35 13.61
CA VAL A 11 -17.28 36.26 12.74
C VAL A 11 -16.42 35.35 13.61
N LEU A 12 -16.55 34.03 13.48
CA LEU A 12 -15.81 33.08 14.32
C LEU A 12 -14.29 33.25 14.18
N VAL A 13 -13.81 33.53 12.96
CA VAL A 13 -12.40 33.73 12.67
C VAL A 13 -12.21 34.87 11.65
N PRO A 14 -11.27 35.80 11.85
CA PRO A 14 -10.98 36.85 10.88
C PRO A 14 -10.63 36.31 9.48
N PRO A 15 -11.21 36.87 8.39
CA PRO A 15 -10.88 36.48 7.02
C PRO A 15 -9.39 36.58 6.68
N ALA A 16 -8.70 37.54 7.30
CA ALA A 16 -7.26 37.75 7.13
C ALA A 16 -6.41 36.52 7.53
N ILE A 17 -6.94 35.64 8.40
CA ILE A 17 -6.26 34.42 8.86
C ILE A 17 -6.76 33.21 8.07
N THR A 18 -8.07 33.08 7.87
CA THR A 18 -8.66 31.90 7.21
C THR A 18 -8.31 31.83 5.74
N VAL A 19 -8.35 32.94 5.00
CA VAL A 19 -8.06 33.00 3.57
C VAL A 19 -6.65 32.48 3.24
N PRO A 20 -5.55 32.97 3.84
CA PRO A 20 -4.22 32.45 3.51
C PRO A 20 -4.07 30.97 3.87
N ILE A 21 -4.66 30.51 4.98
CA ILE A 21 -4.66 29.09 5.35
C ILE A 21 -5.39 28.25 4.29
N THR A 22 -6.58 28.67 3.85
CA THR A 22 -7.32 27.99 2.79
C THR A 22 -6.54 27.96 1.48
N ILE A 23 -5.85 29.04 1.11
CA ILE A 23 -4.98 29.07 -0.09
C ILE A 23 -3.85 28.05 0.04
N VAL A 24 -3.16 28.00 1.18
CA VAL A 24 -2.08 27.03 1.43
C VAL A 24 -2.59 25.59 1.32
N ILE A 25 -3.75 25.29 1.92
CA ILE A 25 -4.36 23.95 1.84
C ILE A 25 -4.74 23.62 0.38
N ALA A 26 -5.35 24.56 -0.34
CA ALA A 26 -5.74 24.37 -1.74
C ALA A 26 -4.50 24.11 -2.63
N LEU A 27 -3.42 24.86 -2.42
CA LEU A 27 -2.14 24.66 -3.13
C LEU A 27 -1.53 23.29 -2.80
N ALA A 28 -1.56 22.88 -1.53
CA ALA A 28 -1.08 21.56 -1.12
C ALA A 28 -1.87 20.42 -1.77
N LEU A 29 -3.20 20.54 -1.82
CA LEU A 29 -4.09 19.59 -2.49
C LEU A 29 -3.83 19.54 -4.01
N MET A 30 -3.62 20.69 -4.64
CA MET A 30 -3.31 20.79 -6.07
C MET A 30 -1.93 20.19 -6.38
N TRP A 31 -0.93 20.47 -5.55
CA TRP A 31 0.39 19.86 -5.64
C TRP A 31 0.31 18.33 -5.50
N TYR A 32 -0.45 17.84 -4.52
CA TYR A 32 -0.67 16.42 -4.31
C TYR A 32 -1.42 15.76 -5.49
N TRP A 33 -2.39 16.47 -6.09
CA TRP A 33 -3.07 16.02 -7.29
C TRP A 33 -2.11 15.79 -8.46
N MET A 34 -1.21 16.75 -8.71
CA MET A 34 -0.18 16.63 -9.76
C MET A 34 0.76 15.46 -9.46
N ARG A 35 1.12 15.28 -8.19
CA ARG A 35 1.98 14.17 -7.74
C ARG A 35 1.35 12.79 -7.97
N LEU A 36 0.03 12.67 -7.89
CA LEU A 36 -0.72 11.43 -8.08
C LEU A 36 -0.73 10.90 -9.53
N GLY A 37 -0.21 11.66 -10.49
CA GLY A 37 -0.14 11.25 -11.90
C GLY A 37 0.90 10.18 -12.23
N ARG A 38 1.71 9.73 -11.26
CA ARG A 38 2.81 8.78 -11.50
C ARG A 38 2.29 7.39 -11.92
N PRO A 39 2.94 6.72 -12.88
CA PRO A 39 2.51 5.44 -13.45
C PRO A 39 2.62 4.26 -12.47
N GLU A 40 3.32 4.43 -11.35
CA GLU A 40 3.52 3.42 -10.30
C GLU A 40 2.23 3.04 -9.55
N VAL A 41 1.15 3.83 -9.68
CA VAL A 41 -0.10 3.63 -8.93
C VAL A 41 -1.20 3.04 -9.83
N PRO A 42 -1.88 1.94 -9.42
CA PRO A 42 -2.97 1.35 -10.19
C PRO A 42 -4.06 2.36 -10.56
N ASN A 43 -4.53 2.31 -11.81
CA ASN A 43 -5.51 3.27 -12.36
C ASN A 43 -6.76 3.46 -11.46
N THR A 44 -7.29 2.39 -10.88
CA THR A 44 -8.48 2.44 -10.02
C THR A 44 -8.25 3.22 -8.72
N ARG A 45 -7.07 3.10 -8.10
CA ARG A 45 -6.74 3.87 -6.88
C ARG A 45 -6.58 5.36 -7.21
N ARG A 46 -6.07 5.66 -8.40
CA ARG A 46 -5.86 7.03 -8.85
C ARG A 46 -7.17 7.78 -9.08
N THR A 47 -8.19 7.15 -9.65
CA THR A 47 -9.47 7.80 -9.90
C THR A 47 -10.18 8.16 -8.59
N ILE A 48 -10.25 7.24 -7.62
CA ILE A 48 -10.90 7.47 -6.32
C ILE A 48 -10.24 8.65 -5.59
N ARG A 49 -8.91 8.64 -5.46
CA ARG A 49 -8.18 9.73 -4.79
C ARG A 49 -8.37 11.07 -5.47
N ARG A 50 -8.43 11.10 -6.80
CA ARG A 50 -8.77 12.31 -7.57
C ARG A 50 -10.17 12.78 -7.21
N PHE A 51 -11.18 11.92 -7.19
CA PHE A 51 -12.52 12.33 -6.75
C PHE A 51 -12.53 12.90 -5.32
N THR A 52 -11.81 12.27 -4.38
CA THR A 52 -11.69 12.79 -3.00
C THR A 52 -11.09 14.20 -2.96
N ILE A 53 -9.99 14.43 -3.67
CA ILE A 53 -9.34 15.76 -3.69
C ILE A 53 -10.25 16.79 -4.37
N LEU A 54 -10.94 16.42 -5.44
CA LEU A 54 -11.88 17.32 -6.14
C LEU A 54 -13.01 17.75 -5.20
N ILE A 55 -13.59 16.82 -4.45
CA ILE A 55 -14.63 17.13 -3.47
C ILE A 55 -14.06 18.00 -2.35
N ALA A 56 -12.86 17.70 -1.84
CA ALA A 56 -12.20 18.53 -0.83
C ALA A 56 -11.96 19.98 -1.31
N LEU A 57 -11.55 20.16 -2.57
CA LEU A 57 -11.36 21.48 -3.18
C LEU A 57 -12.67 22.25 -3.33
N ILE A 58 -13.80 21.56 -3.60
CA ILE A 58 -15.14 22.19 -3.63
C ILE A 58 -15.62 22.53 -2.21
N THR A 59 -15.29 21.71 -1.22
CA THR A 59 -15.68 21.95 0.18
C THR A 59 -14.95 23.15 0.78
N LEU A 60 -13.69 23.39 0.41
CA LEU A 60 -12.87 24.49 0.92
C LEU A 60 -13.54 25.89 0.85
N PRO A 61 -14.02 26.38 -0.31
CA PRO A 61 -14.67 27.68 -0.39
C PRO A 61 -15.96 27.76 0.43
N ILE A 62 -16.70 26.64 0.57
CA ILE A 62 -17.92 26.57 1.39
C ILE A 62 -17.57 26.72 2.87
N VAL A 63 -16.54 26.00 3.33
CA VAL A 63 -16.03 26.11 4.71
C VAL A 63 -15.49 27.51 4.98
N LEU A 64 -14.72 28.08 4.05
CA LEU A 64 -14.19 29.44 4.17
C LEU A 64 -15.32 30.47 4.31
N ASN A 65 -16.37 30.34 3.49
CA ASN A 65 -17.55 31.20 3.53
C ASN A 65 -18.30 31.06 4.87
N ALA A 66 -18.54 29.81 5.31
CA ALA A 66 -19.21 29.53 6.58
C ALA A 66 -18.44 30.06 7.80
N LEU A 67 -17.11 30.02 7.77
CA LEU A 67 -16.25 30.48 8.88
C LEU A 67 -16.04 31.99 8.90
N SER A 68 -15.94 32.63 7.74
CA SER A 68 -15.33 33.97 7.62
C SER A 68 -16.29 35.05 7.13
N ILE A 69 -17.38 34.66 6.47
CA ILE A 69 -18.28 35.61 5.79
C ILE A 69 -19.65 35.64 6.47
N ILE A 70 -20.20 34.46 6.82
CA ILE A 70 -21.55 34.38 7.39
C ILE A 70 -21.52 34.68 8.88
N ASN A 71 -22.16 35.79 9.26
CA ASN A 71 -22.28 36.21 10.64
C ASN A 71 -23.53 35.55 11.28
N PRO A 72 -23.36 34.71 12.34
CA PRO A 72 -24.45 34.01 12.99
C PRO A 72 -25.47 34.93 13.67
N GLN A 73 -25.07 36.15 14.06
CA GLN A 73 -25.94 37.10 14.76
C GLN A 73 -26.91 37.82 13.80
N THR A 74 -26.49 38.05 12.55
CA THR A 74 -27.32 38.74 11.56
C THR A 74 -28.17 37.79 10.72
N SER A 75 -27.67 36.59 10.43
CA SER A 75 -28.33 35.64 9.54
C SER A 75 -28.20 34.18 10.02
N PRO A 76 -28.82 33.82 11.16
CA PRO A 76 -28.69 32.49 11.77
C PRO A 76 -29.14 31.36 10.85
N ARG A 77 -30.19 31.58 10.04
CA ARG A 77 -30.67 30.59 9.07
C ARG A 77 -29.63 30.27 7.99
N GLN A 78 -28.94 31.30 7.46
CA GLN A 78 -27.89 31.09 6.45
C GLN A 78 -26.69 30.36 7.04
N PHE A 79 -26.33 30.69 8.28
CA PHE A 79 -25.28 30.02 9.04
C PHE A 79 -25.58 28.52 9.21
N MET A 80 -26.78 28.17 9.65
CA MET A 80 -27.20 26.77 9.82
C MET A 80 -27.20 25.99 8.50
N ILE A 81 -27.65 26.61 7.40
CA ILE A 81 -27.63 25.98 6.07
C ILE A 81 -26.19 25.71 5.62
N ALA A 82 -25.30 26.70 5.76
CA ALA A 82 -23.90 26.56 5.36
C ALA A 82 -23.21 25.42 6.13
N TRP A 83 -23.39 25.36 7.45
CA TRP A 83 -22.83 24.27 8.26
C TRP A 83 -23.45 22.91 7.95
N THR A 84 -24.74 22.85 7.64
CA THR A 84 -25.40 21.62 7.21
C THR A 84 -24.78 21.09 5.91
N VAL A 85 -24.52 21.97 4.95
CA VAL A 85 -23.82 21.62 3.70
C VAL A 85 -22.39 21.15 3.98
N VAL A 86 -21.66 21.83 4.87
CA VAL A 86 -20.31 21.41 5.28
C VAL A 86 -20.32 20.02 5.90
N VAL A 87 -21.21 19.76 6.86
CA VAL A 87 -21.34 18.44 7.52
C VAL A 87 -21.72 17.36 6.51
N LEU A 88 -22.66 17.64 5.61
CA LEU A 88 -23.06 16.71 4.56
C LEU A 88 -21.88 16.36 3.63
N LEU A 89 -21.11 17.37 3.21
CA LEU A 89 -19.91 17.15 2.40
C LEU A 89 -18.84 16.36 3.16
N MET A 90 -18.68 16.59 4.47
CA MET A 90 -17.78 15.80 5.31
C MET A 90 -18.22 14.33 5.40
N ILE A 91 -19.52 14.06 5.52
CA ILE A 91 -20.05 12.69 5.51
C ILE A 91 -19.74 12.03 4.17
N VAL A 92 -19.96 12.72 3.05
CA VAL A 92 -19.61 12.20 1.71
C VAL A 92 -18.11 11.90 1.60
N LEU A 93 -17.25 12.81 2.07
CA LEU A 93 -15.79 12.58 2.11
C LEU A 93 -15.42 11.36 2.96
N MET A 94 -16.05 11.20 4.12
CA MET A 94 -15.83 10.05 5.00
C MET A 94 -16.26 8.74 4.34
N LEU A 95 -17.42 8.70 3.69
CA LEU A 95 -17.88 7.52 2.95
C LEU A 95 -16.90 7.14 1.83
N ILE A 96 -16.42 8.13 1.06
CA ILE A 96 -15.43 7.89 0.01
C ILE A 96 -14.12 7.36 0.61
N ALA A 97 -13.68 7.90 1.75
CA ALA A 97 -12.48 7.44 2.44
C ALA A 97 -12.62 5.98 2.93
N ILE A 98 -13.79 5.61 3.46
CA ILE A 98 -14.08 4.22 3.86
C ILE A 98 -14.03 3.29 2.64
N VAL A 99 -14.67 3.67 1.53
CA VAL A 99 -14.63 2.88 0.28
C VAL A 99 -13.20 2.74 -0.24
N ASP A 100 -12.38 3.80 -0.19
CA ASP A 100 -10.96 3.74 -0.56
C ASP A 100 -10.19 2.78 0.36
N MET A 101 -10.42 2.86 1.67
CA MET A 101 -9.79 1.98 2.66
C MET A 101 -10.16 0.51 2.43
N MET A 102 -11.45 0.21 2.21
CA MET A 102 -11.93 -1.14 1.89
C MET A 102 -11.29 -1.69 0.60
N ASN A 103 -11.18 -0.86 -0.43
CA ASN A 103 -10.52 -1.24 -1.68
C ASN A 103 -9.03 -1.50 -1.49
N ASN A 104 -8.34 -0.69 -0.69
CA ASN A 104 -6.94 -0.90 -0.37
C ASN A 104 -6.74 -2.21 0.40
N PHE A 105 -7.60 -2.49 1.38
CA PHE A 105 -7.58 -3.71 2.17
C PHE A 105 -7.81 -4.95 1.29
N ARG A 106 -8.81 -4.91 0.40
CA ARG A 106 -9.10 -6.00 -0.55
C ARG A 106 -7.92 -6.31 -1.47
N ILE A 107 -7.22 -5.30 -1.97
CA ILE A 107 -6.04 -5.51 -2.83
C ILE A 107 -4.89 -6.09 -2.01
N HIS A 108 -4.68 -5.59 -0.79
CA HIS A 108 -3.62 -6.08 0.08
C HIS A 108 -3.81 -7.56 0.43
N HIS A 109 -5.05 -7.98 0.71
CA HIS A 109 -5.36 -9.40 0.94
C HIS A 109 -5.02 -10.29 -0.25
N ARG A 110 -5.32 -9.86 -1.49
CA ARG A 110 -4.99 -10.62 -2.69
C ARG A 110 -3.49 -10.72 -2.93
N GLN A 111 -2.74 -9.68 -2.57
CA GLN A 111 -1.27 -9.70 -2.64
C GLN A 111 -0.71 -10.68 -1.60
N LEU A 112 -1.22 -10.63 -0.37
CA LEU A 112 -0.81 -11.51 0.71
C LEU A 112 -1.08 -12.99 0.38
N GLU A 113 -2.23 -13.32 -0.20
CA GLU A 113 -2.54 -14.69 -0.64
C GLU A 113 -1.55 -15.19 -1.72
N GLY A 114 -1.17 -14.32 -2.66
CA GLY A 114 -0.17 -14.63 -3.68
C GLY A 114 1.23 -14.83 -3.08
N ASP A 115 1.65 -13.94 -2.19
CA ASP A 115 2.96 -14.00 -1.54
C ASP A 115 3.08 -15.24 -0.65
N LEU A 116 2.02 -15.62 0.07
CA LEU A 116 1.98 -16.85 0.86
C LEU A 116 2.07 -18.11 0.00
N ARG A 117 1.43 -18.11 -1.18
CA ARG A 117 1.51 -19.24 -2.10
C ARG A 117 2.92 -19.40 -2.67
N ASN A 118 3.55 -18.30 -3.10
CA ASN A 118 4.92 -18.32 -3.59
C ASN A 118 5.89 -18.78 -2.49
N ALA A 119 5.74 -18.26 -1.26
CA ALA A 119 6.56 -18.68 -0.12
C ALA A 119 6.37 -20.16 0.23
N ALA A 120 5.16 -20.71 0.08
CA ALA A 120 4.89 -22.13 0.28
C ALA A 120 5.52 -23.00 -0.82
N GLU A 121 5.51 -22.54 -2.07
CA GLU A 121 6.18 -23.21 -3.20
C GLU A 121 7.71 -23.22 -2.99
N ASP A 122 8.31 -22.08 -2.65
CA ASP A 122 9.74 -21.95 -2.33
C ASP A 122 10.14 -22.87 -1.15
N PHE A 123 9.30 -22.93 -0.12
CA PHE A 123 9.53 -23.80 1.03
C PHE A 123 9.45 -25.28 0.65
N ALA A 124 8.46 -25.67 -0.16
CA ALA A 124 8.32 -27.04 -0.64
C ALA A 124 9.52 -27.47 -1.49
N GLU A 125 10.06 -26.58 -2.31
CA GLU A 125 11.27 -26.83 -3.10
C GLU A 125 12.51 -26.99 -2.21
N ALA A 126 12.68 -26.12 -1.21
CA ALA A 126 13.79 -26.21 -0.26
C ALA A 126 13.77 -27.52 0.55
N VAL A 127 12.58 -28.01 0.94
CA VAL A 127 12.43 -29.29 1.63
C VAL A 127 12.78 -30.46 0.72
N ARG A 128 12.32 -30.47 -0.54
CA ARG A 128 12.65 -31.52 -1.52
C ARG A 128 14.16 -31.61 -1.77
N ARG A 129 14.82 -30.45 -1.92
CA ARG A 129 16.27 -30.39 -2.11
C ARG A 129 17.03 -31.01 -0.94
N ARG A 130 16.64 -30.70 0.31
CA ARG A 130 17.27 -31.32 1.49
C ARG A 130 17.05 -32.83 1.55
N GLN A 131 15.88 -33.32 1.15
CA GLN A 131 15.62 -34.76 1.13
C GLN A 131 16.49 -35.49 0.10
N GLN A 132 16.69 -34.90 -1.08
CA GLN A 132 17.60 -35.44 -2.10
C GLN A 132 19.05 -35.47 -1.59
N GLU A 133 19.53 -34.39 -0.98
CA GLU A 133 20.87 -34.33 -0.39
C GLU A 133 21.09 -35.40 0.70
N HIS A 134 20.06 -35.73 1.49
CA HIS A 134 20.15 -36.81 2.47
C HIS A 134 20.12 -38.21 1.85
N GLN A 135 19.35 -38.42 0.77
CA GLN A 135 19.34 -39.71 0.06
C GLN A 135 20.67 -39.97 -0.66
N GLU A 136 21.25 -38.96 -1.29
CA GLU A 136 22.57 -39.08 -1.94
C GLU A 136 23.68 -39.38 -0.92
N LYS A 137 23.65 -38.74 0.25
CA LYS A 137 24.61 -39.02 1.33
C LYS A 137 24.43 -40.42 1.93
N GLY A 138 23.18 -40.82 2.20
CA GLY A 138 22.90 -42.17 2.74
C GLY A 138 23.30 -43.28 1.77
N ALA A 139 23.03 -43.11 0.47
CA ALA A 139 23.44 -44.08 -0.56
C ALA A 139 24.96 -44.15 -0.72
N GLY A 140 25.68 -43.04 -0.57
CA GLY A 140 27.14 -43.01 -0.55
C GLY A 140 27.73 -43.74 0.65
N GLU A 141 27.19 -43.52 1.86
CA GLU A 141 27.65 -44.19 3.08
C GLU A 141 27.41 -45.71 3.03
N GLU A 142 26.25 -46.18 2.55
CA GLU A 142 25.99 -47.62 2.38
C GLU A 142 26.94 -48.28 1.37
N SER A 143 27.25 -47.60 0.26
CA SER A 143 28.17 -48.14 -0.74
C SER A 143 29.64 -48.11 -0.30
N ASP A 144 30.04 -47.12 0.50
CA ASP A 144 31.35 -47.07 1.16
C ASP A 144 31.48 -48.16 2.25
N GLU A 145 30.44 -48.42 3.04
CA GLU A 145 30.41 -49.52 4.03
C GLU A 145 30.42 -50.90 3.35
N GLU A 146 29.61 -51.14 2.31
CA GLU A 146 29.58 -52.41 1.58
C GLU A 146 30.95 -52.71 0.92
N ASN A 147 31.60 -51.67 0.37
CA ASN A 147 32.96 -51.80 -0.19
C ASN A 147 34.03 -52.01 0.90
N ALA A 148 33.83 -51.47 2.11
CA ALA A 148 34.74 -51.70 3.25
C ALA A 148 34.55 -53.07 3.91
N GLU A 149 33.36 -53.68 3.82
CA GLU A 149 33.06 -55.00 4.40
C GLU A 149 33.47 -56.16 3.50
N ASN A 150 33.62 -55.95 2.18
CA ASN A 150 34.23 -56.91 1.25
C ASN A 150 35.49 -56.38 0.52
N PRO A 151 36.56 -56.01 1.25
CA PRO A 151 37.79 -55.49 0.63
C PRO A 151 38.62 -56.59 -0.05
N THR A 152 38.22 -57.86 0.06
CA THR A 152 39.08 -59.02 -0.22
C THR A 152 38.86 -59.71 -1.58
N GLU A 153 37.90 -59.30 -2.40
CA GLU A 153 37.54 -60.06 -3.63
C GLU A 153 38.18 -59.54 -4.93
N ASN A 154 38.99 -58.47 -4.91
CA ASN A 154 39.64 -57.95 -6.12
C ASN A 154 41.17 -58.08 -6.18
N ASP A 155 41.81 -58.72 -5.19
CA ASP A 155 43.26 -58.96 -5.20
C ASP A 155 43.68 -60.34 -5.76
N GLU A 156 42.74 -61.13 -6.29
CA GLU A 156 43.11 -62.33 -7.08
C GLU A 156 43.34 -61.98 -8.57
N GLU A 157 44.52 -61.41 -8.84
CA GLU A 157 45.18 -61.52 -10.15
C GLU A 157 45.52 -63.01 -10.43
N PRO A 158 45.39 -63.52 -11.67
CA PRO A 158 46.58 -63.53 -12.51
C PRO A 158 46.31 -63.37 -14.01
N THR A 159 47.10 -62.50 -14.63
CA THR A 159 47.91 -62.82 -15.81
C THR A 159 47.72 -64.24 -16.40
N GLN A 160 46.97 -64.40 -17.50
CA GLN A 160 47.22 -65.41 -18.56
C GLN A 160 46.46 -65.00 -19.85
N ARG A 161 47.17 -64.54 -20.89
CA ARG A 161 47.72 -65.36 -21.99
C ARG A 161 46.62 -65.86 -22.95
N LYS A 162 46.54 -65.28 -24.16
CA LYS A 162 46.78 -66.03 -25.41
C LYS A 162 46.79 -65.18 -26.68
N ASP A 163 47.85 -65.39 -27.43
CA ASP A 163 48.05 -65.19 -28.85
C ASP A 163 46.82 -65.46 -29.75
N ARG A 164 46.62 -64.61 -30.76
CA ARG A 164 46.07 -64.93 -32.10
C ARG A 164 46.24 -63.68 -33.00
N SER A 165 47.34 -63.57 -33.74
CA SER A 165 47.54 -64.05 -35.11
C SER A 165 46.63 -63.39 -36.16
N THR A 166 47.31 -62.68 -37.06
CA THR A 166 46.99 -62.31 -38.47
C THR A 166 45.84 -61.35 -38.76
#